data_AF-A0A1N6XP77-F1
#
_entry.id   AF-A0A1N6XP77-F1
#
_cell.length_a   1.000
_cell.length_b   1.000
_cell.length_c   1.000
_cell.angle_alpha   90.00
_cell.angle_beta   90.00
_cell.angle_gamma   90.00
#
_symmetry.space_group_name_H-M   'P 1'
#
loop_
_entity.id
_entity.type
_entity.pdbx_description
1 polymer ?
#
loop_
_entity_poly.entity_id
_entity_poly.type
_entity_poly.pdbx_seq_one_letter_code
_entity_poly.pdbx_strand_id
1 'polypeptide(L)'
;MKKHIKTALIGATLAAAVSGAWAQDKAALIKQFIELQKPGVEALARGLVEESSLPIARAGAGYLQTQVPEAKREAAGKAADAELKKYFDDTYPLVRDKAVQLAPSALTPVMEQNFSEEEMRQLVAWVSSPVSKKYQELNPQLQNALTEKLVAETRASVEPKLRALDTNVAKALGAPTDGGAAKGNGGASSSSAAPKAPAKK
;
A
#
# COMPACT_ATOMS: atom_id res chain seq x y z
N MET A 1 23.59 57.50 -70.04
CA MET A 1 24.11 56.83 -68.82
C MET A 1 23.03 55.83 -68.36
N LYS A 2 23.17 54.52 -68.64
CA LYS A 2 23.73 53.48 -67.72
C LYS A 2 22.98 53.51 -66.36
N LYS A 3 22.22 52.51 -65.87
CA LYS A 3 22.27 51.04 -65.96
C LYS A 3 20.97 50.37 -65.44
N HIS A 4 20.60 49.27 -66.08
CA HIS A 4 20.06 47.97 -65.62
C HIS A 4 19.17 47.82 -64.37
N ILE A 5 18.02 47.18 -64.65
CA ILE A 5 17.18 46.32 -63.81
C ILE A 5 18.02 45.33 -62.99
N LYS A 6 17.71 45.21 -61.68
CA LYS A 6 17.97 43.99 -60.89
C LYS A 6 16.80 43.72 -59.95
N THR A 7 16.00 42.74 -60.34
CA THR A 7 15.10 41.96 -59.50
C THR A 7 15.92 41.33 -58.37
N ALA A 8 15.54 41.57 -57.11
CA ALA A 8 16.08 40.86 -55.95
C ALA A 8 14.93 40.12 -55.27
N LEU A 9 14.91 38.81 -55.50
CA LEU A 9 14.10 37.82 -54.82
C LEU A 9 14.94 37.27 -53.65
N ILE A 10 14.67 37.72 -52.43
CA ILE A 10 15.16 37.16 -51.15
C ILE A 10 14.08 37.59 -50.16
N GLY A 11 13.37 36.76 -49.42
CA GLY A 11 13.54 35.39 -48.95
C GLY A 11 12.58 35.33 -47.77
N ALA A 12 11.59 34.42 -47.81
CA ALA A 12 10.61 34.29 -46.74
C ALA A 12 11.31 33.82 -45.46
N THR A 13 11.65 34.74 -44.55
CA THR A 13 11.92 34.39 -43.16
C THR A 13 10.60 33.98 -42.53
N LEU A 14 10.36 32.68 -42.51
CA LEU A 14 9.36 32.06 -41.68
C LEU A 14 9.80 32.24 -40.21
N ALA A 15 9.58 33.43 -39.66
CA ALA A 15 9.51 33.62 -38.22
C ALA A 15 8.16 33.07 -37.75
N ALA A 16 7.98 31.76 -37.90
CA ALA A 16 6.96 31.05 -37.16
C ALA A 16 7.49 30.91 -35.74
N ALA A 17 7.07 31.84 -34.89
CA ALA A 17 7.09 31.69 -33.45
C ALA A 17 6.40 30.37 -33.08
N VAL A 18 7.17 29.29 -32.96
CA VAL A 18 6.74 28.09 -32.25
C VAL A 18 7.02 28.36 -30.78
N SER A 19 6.00 28.91 -30.13
CA SER A 19 5.65 28.60 -28.75
C SER A 19 6.79 28.65 -27.72
N GLY A 20 7.19 29.86 -27.34
CA GLY A 20 7.75 30.14 -26.00
C GLY A 20 6.73 29.97 -24.87
N ALA A 21 5.72 29.10 -25.05
CA ALA A 21 4.73 28.76 -24.04
C ALA A 21 5.28 27.56 -23.25
N TRP A 22 6.04 27.85 -22.19
CA TRP A 22 6.39 26.90 -21.14
C TRP A 22 7.06 25.59 -21.61
N ALA A 23 8.17 25.67 -22.33
CA ALA A 23 9.11 24.55 -22.34
C ALA A 23 9.71 24.47 -20.92
N GLN A 24 9.13 23.64 -20.05
CA GLN A 24 9.82 23.26 -18.83
C GLN A 24 11.05 22.44 -19.22
N ASP A 25 12.21 22.91 -18.78
CA ASP A 25 13.43 22.13 -18.84
C ASP A 25 13.32 20.88 -17.97
N LYS A 26 14.20 19.92 -18.21
CA LYS A 26 14.24 18.66 -17.47
C LYS A 26 14.30 18.84 -15.94
N ALA A 27 15.02 19.84 -15.44
CA ALA A 27 15.14 20.08 -14.00
C ALA A 27 13.81 20.54 -13.39
N ALA A 28 13.07 21.39 -14.08
CA ALA A 28 11.73 21.83 -13.69
C ALA A 28 10.73 20.66 -13.68
N LEU A 29 10.81 19.78 -14.69
CA LEU A 29 9.98 18.57 -14.77
C LEU A 29 10.28 17.58 -13.63
N ILE A 30 11.57 17.37 -13.31
CA ILE A 30 11.98 16.54 -12.18
C ILE A 30 11.44 17.11 -10.86
N LYS A 31 11.57 18.43 -10.65
CA LYS A 31 11.04 19.09 -9.45
C LYS A 31 9.52 18.89 -9.33
N GLN A 32 8.78 19.09 -10.43
CA GLN A 32 7.34 18.88 -10.45
C GLN A 32 6.99 17.42 -10.15
N PHE A 33 7.72 16.46 -10.73
CA PHE A 33 7.50 15.04 -10.48
C PHE A 33 7.75 14.69 -9.01
N ILE A 34 8.83 15.17 -8.40
CA ILE A 34 9.14 14.92 -6.98
C ILE A 34 8.02 15.47 -6.09
N GLU A 35 7.46 16.65 -6.41
CA GLU A 35 6.32 17.19 -5.68
C GLU A 35 5.06 16.32 -5.82
N LEU A 36 4.79 15.81 -7.03
CA LEU A 36 3.71 14.84 -7.25
C LEU A 36 3.90 13.53 -6.47
N GLN A 37 5.16 13.14 -6.22
CA GLN A 37 5.51 11.94 -5.45
C GLN A 37 5.55 12.18 -3.93
N LYS A 38 5.32 13.41 -3.45
CA LYS A 38 5.33 13.73 -2.01
C LYS A 38 4.47 12.78 -1.17
N PRO A 39 3.23 12.40 -1.57
CA PRO A 39 2.45 11.42 -0.81
C PRO A 39 3.15 10.06 -0.67
N GLY A 40 3.89 9.63 -1.69
CA GLY A 40 4.70 8.41 -1.65
C GLY A 40 5.89 8.51 -0.70
N VAL A 41 6.57 9.67 -0.67
CA VAL A 41 7.66 9.95 0.28
C VAL A 41 7.13 9.96 1.73
N GLU A 42 5.96 10.55 1.96
CA GLU A 42 5.32 10.56 3.28
C GLU A 42 4.83 9.17 3.70
N ALA A 43 4.33 8.36 2.76
CA ALA A 43 3.96 6.98 3.00
C ALA A 43 5.18 6.10 3.34
N LEU A 44 6.31 6.29 2.66
CA LEU A 44 7.58 5.64 2.99
C LEU A 44 8.00 5.96 4.42
N ALA A 45 7.96 7.24 4.80
CA ALA A 45 8.30 7.68 6.16
C ALA A 45 7.39 7.03 7.22
N ARG A 46 6.08 6.96 6.95
CA ARG A 46 5.12 6.27 7.83
C ARG A 46 5.48 4.80 7.98
N GLY A 47 5.69 4.09 6.87
CA GLY A 47 6.03 2.67 6.88
C GLY A 47 7.30 2.39 7.69
N LEU A 48 8.32 3.24 7.58
CA LEU A 48 9.57 3.08 8.30
C LEU A 48 9.41 3.21 9.82
N VAL A 49 8.53 4.11 10.29
CA VAL A 49 8.21 4.28 11.71
C VAL A 49 7.32 3.15 12.23
N GLU A 50 6.38 2.67 11.42
CA GLU A 50 5.57 1.52 11.79
C GLU A 50 6.45 0.27 11.92
N GLU A 51 7.28 0.00 10.91
CA GLU A 51 8.18 -1.16 10.86
C GLU A 51 9.16 -1.19 12.03
N SER A 52 9.73 -0.05 12.41
CA SER A 52 10.69 0.04 13.52
C SER A 52 10.07 -0.36 14.86
N SER A 53 8.76 -0.18 15.04
CA SER A 53 8.04 -0.49 16.28
C SER A 53 7.54 -1.93 16.36
N LEU A 54 7.45 -2.65 15.23
CA LEU A 54 6.86 -3.99 15.18
C LEU A 54 7.51 -5.02 16.13
N PRO A 55 8.85 -5.09 16.29
CA PRO A 55 9.45 -6.03 17.22
C PRO A 55 9.02 -5.78 18.67
N ILE A 56 8.90 -4.51 19.07
CA ILE A 56 8.47 -4.10 20.41
C ILE A 56 7.00 -4.46 20.61
N ALA A 57 6.14 -4.14 19.63
CA ALA A 57 4.72 -4.49 19.70
C ALA A 57 4.50 -6.01 19.83
N ARG A 58 5.24 -6.83 19.07
CA ARG A 58 5.16 -8.30 19.17
C ARG A 58 5.64 -8.82 20.53
N ALA A 59 6.77 -8.32 21.02
CA ALA A 59 7.28 -8.69 22.34
C ALA A 59 6.31 -8.29 23.46
N GLY A 60 5.73 -7.09 23.37
CA GLY A 60 4.71 -6.60 24.28
C GLY A 60 3.46 -7.48 24.29
N ALA A 61 2.97 -7.88 23.11
CA ALA A 61 1.83 -8.80 23.00
C ALA A 61 2.12 -10.18 23.63
N GLY A 62 3.31 -10.74 23.40
CA GLY A 62 3.74 -12.00 24.04
C GLY A 62 3.84 -11.88 25.56
N TYR A 63 4.38 -10.77 26.07
CA TYR A 63 4.44 -10.50 27.51
C TYR A 63 3.04 -10.34 28.12
N LEU A 64 2.15 -9.62 27.45
CA LEU A 64 0.76 -9.43 27.88
C LEU A 64 0.00 -10.76 28.01
N GLN A 65 0.22 -11.68 27.08
CA GLN A 65 -0.43 -12.99 27.12
C GLN A 65 0.15 -13.92 28.20
N THR A 66 1.46 -13.92 28.39
CA THR A 66 2.14 -14.92 29.23
C THR A 66 2.40 -14.47 30.66
N GLN A 67 2.65 -13.17 30.89
CA GLN A 67 3.10 -12.65 32.18
C GLN A 67 2.05 -11.79 32.88
N VAL A 68 1.06 -11.25 32.16
CA VAL A 68 0.02 -10.40 32.76
C VAL A 68 -1.21 -11.25 33.13
N PRO A 69 -1.70 -11.18 34.40
CA PRO A 69 -2.94 -11.84 34.81
C PRO A 69 -4.14 -11.38 33.97
N GLU A 70 -5.05 -12.29 33.64
CA GLU A 70 -6.17 -12.05 32.73
C GLU A 70 -6.98 -10.80 33.06
N ALA A 71 -7.34 -10.62 34.34
CA ALA A 71 -8.09 -9.45 34.82
C ALA A 71 -7.40 -8.09 34.58
N LYS A 72 -6.10 -8.07 34.31
CA LYS A 72 -5.30 -6.86 34.04
C LYS A 72 -4.89 -6.71 32.58
N ARG A 73 -5.10 -7.73 31.73
CA ARG A 73 -4.63 -7.74 30.34
C ARG A 73 -5.24 -6.63 29.50
N GLU A 74 -6.54 -6.36 29.63
CA GLU A 74 -7.18 -5.31 28.84
C GLU A 74 -6.59 -3.92 29.15
N ALA A 75 -6.46 -3.58 30.44
CA ALA A 75 -5.90 -2.31 30.86
C ALA A 75 -4.42 -2.16 30.47
N ALA A 76 -3.62 -3.22 30.65
CA ALA A 76 -2.22 -3.24 30.26
C ALA A 76 -2.04 -3.18 28.73
N GLY A 77 -2.92 -3.82 27.96
CA GLY A 77 -2.94 -3.73 26.50
C GLY A 77 -3.21 -2.30 26.02
N LYS A 78 -4.25 -1.64 26.55
CA LYS A 78 -4.53 -0.23 26.23
C LYS A 78 -3.37 0.71 26.58
N ALA A 79 -2.68 0.45 27.69
CA ALA A 79 -1.51 1.23 28.07
C ALA A 79 -0.33 1.03 27.09
N ALA A 80 -0.09 -0.20 26.64
CA ALA A 80 0.92 -0.50 25.63
C ALA A 80 0.57 0.14 24.27
N ASP A 81 -0.70 0.04 23.84
CA ASP A 81 -1.18 0.67 22.61
C ASP A 81 -1.02 2.21 22.65
N ALA A 82 -1.27 2.83 23.81
CA ALA A 82 -1.07 4.25 24.00
C ALA A 82 0.41 4.66 23.85
N GLU A 83 1.34 3.86 24.37
CA GLU A 83 2.77 4.14 24.24
C GLU A 83 3.25 3.96 22.78
N LEU A 84 2.77 2.93 22.09
CA LEU A 84 3.05 2.73 20.65
C LEU A 84 2.49 3.89 19.81
N LYS A 85 1.28 4.33 20.12
CA LYS A 85 0.67 5.49 19.47
C LYS A 85 1.48 6.76 19.72
N LYS A 86 1.91 7.00 20.96
CA LYS A 86 2.74 8.15 21.32
C LYS A 86 4.06 8.14 20.56
N TYR A 87 4.74 6.99 20.52
CA TYR A 87 5.95 6.81 19.71
C TYR A 87 5.71 7.21 18.25
N PHE A 88 4.61 6.72 17.64
CA PHE A 88 4.28 7.06 16.26
C PHE A 88 3.99 8.56 16.09
N ASP A 89 3.14 9.14 16.94
CA ASP A 89 2.73 10.54 16.87
C ASP A 89 3.93 11.49 17.02
N ASP A 90 4.91 11.14 17.87
CA ASP A 90 6.14 11.91 18.09
C ASP A 90 7.17 11.70 16.97
N THR A 91 7.31 10.47 16.47
CA THR A 91 8.41 10.09 15.55
C THR A 91 8.04 10.32 14.09
N TYR A 92 6.79 10.08 13.70
CA TYR A 92 6.36 10.20 12.31
C TYR A 92 6.60 11.59 11.71
N PRO A 93 6.24 12.72 12.37
CA PRO A 93 6.54 14.04 11.83
C PRO A 93 8.03 14.27 11.58
N LEU A 94 8.89 13.82 12.49
CA LEU A 94 10.34 13.94 12.36
C LEU A 94 10.87 13.18 11.14
N VAL A 95 10.46 11.94 10.96
CA VAL A 95 10.90 11.11 9.83
C VAL A 95 10.30 11.59 8.51
N ARG A 96 9.03 12.00 8.51
CA ARG A 96 8.35 12.60 7.35
C ARG A 96 9.07 13.84 6.88
N ASP A 97 9.33 14.78 7.77
CA ASP A 97 9.96 16.07 7.43
C ASP A 97 11.35 15.85 6.88
N LYS A 98 12.10 14.91 7.47
CA LYS A 98 13.42 14.55 6.97
C LYS A 98 13.37 13.88 5.59
N ALA A 99 12.41 12.98 5.36
CA ALA A 99 12.23 12.33 4.07
C ALA A 99 11.89 13.34 2.97
N VAL A 100 10.95 14.26 3.24
CA VAL A 100 10.58 15.33 2.30
C VAL A 100 11.78 16.27 2.04
N GLN A 101 12.55 16.61 3.06
CA GLN A 101 13.75 17.43 2.93
C GLN A 101 14.82 16.75 2.04
N LEU A 102 15.03 15.45 2.22
CA LEU A 102 16.07 14.70 1.51
C LEU A 102 15.68 14.30 0.10
N ALA A 103 14.38 14.16 -0.18
CA ALA A 103 13.87 13.66 -1.45
C ALA A 103 14.46 14.37 -2.69
N PRO A 104 14.56 15.71 -2.77
CA PRO A 104 15.20 16.36 -3.91
C PRO A 104 16.65 15.92 -4.12
N SER A 105 17.47 15.94 -3.07
CA SER A 105 18.89 15.56 -3.18
C SER A 105 19.11 14.08 -3.51
N ALA A 106 18.20 13.20 -3.07
CA ALA A 106 18.30 11.77 -3.30
C ALA A 106 17.74 11.34 -4.66
N LEU A 107 16.64 11.95 -5.11
CA LEU A 107 15.88 11.53 -6.28
C LEU A 107 16.32 12.25 -7.57
N THR A 108 16.72 13.53 -7.49
CA THR A 108 17.09 14.30 -8.69
C THR A 108 18.22 13.65 -9.50
N PRO A 109 19.36 13.22 -8.91
CA PRO A 109 20.43 12.60 -9.70
C PRO A 109 19.99 11.30 -10.39
N VAL A 110 19.13 10.52 -9.73
CA VAL A 110 18.56 9.28 -10.28
C VAL A 110 17.70 9.61 -11.50
N MET A 111 16.84 10.62 -11.42
CA MET A 111 15.98 11.02 -12.53
C MET A 111 16.79 11.65 -13.68
N GLU A 112 17.80 12.45 -13.36
CA GLU A 112 18.69 13.05 -14.36
C GLU A 112 19.47 11.99 -15.15
N GLN A 113 19.90 10.91 -14.50
CA GLN A 113 20.65 9.85 -15.15
C GLN A 113 19.76 8.94 -16.03
N ASN A 114 18.52 8.70 -15.61
CA ASN A 114 17.69 7.63 -16.19
C ASN A 114 16.62 8.08 -17.18
N PHE A 115 16.24 9.36 -17.19
CA PHE A 115 15.20 9.87 -18.09
C PHE A 115 15.74 10.97 -18.98
N SER A 116 15.32 11.04 -20.23
CA SER A 116 15.45 12.24 -21.06
C SER A 116 14.44 13.32 -20.64
N GLU A 117 14.60 14.54 -21.16
CA GLU A 117 13.61 15.61 -20.92
C GLU A 117 12.22 15.21 -21.43
N GLU A 118 12.16 14.61 -22.63
CA GLU A 118 10.90 14.21 -23.25
C GLU A 118 10.22 13.09 -22.46
N GLU A 119 10.95 12.09 -21.99
CA GLU A 119 10.40 11.05 -21.12
C GLU A 119 9.91 11.61 -19.79
N MET A 120 10.62 12.56 -19.18
CA MET A 120 10.13 13.23 -17.97
C MET A 120 8.86 14.02 -18.22
N ARG A 121 8.75 14.69 -19.37
CA ARG A 121 7.54 15.44 -19.76
C ARG A 121 6.35 14.50 -19.88
N GLN A 122 6.53 13.38 -20.59
CA GLN A 122 5.51 12.34 -20.75
C GLN A 122 5.10 11.74 -19.41
N LEU A 123 6.08 11.45 -18.53
CA LEU A 123 5.83 10.91 -17.21
C LEU A 123 5.01 11.86 -16.33
N VAL A 124 5.39 13.14 -16.26
CA VAL A 124 4.66 14.17 -15.52
C VAL A 124 3.24 14.34 -16.07
N ALA A 125 3.08 14.40 -17.40
CA ALA A 125 1.78 14.52 -18.04
C ALA A 125 0.88 13.32 -17.72
N TRP A 126 1.42 12.09 -17.73
CA TRP A 126 0.67 10.90 -17.38
C TRP A 126 0.27 10.88 -15.90
N VAL A 127 1.21 11.08 -14.97
CA VAL A 127 0.94 11.02 -13.52
C VAL A 127 -0.06 12.10 -13.07
N SER A 128 0.00 13.28 -13.67
CA SER A 128 -0.95 14.36 -13.37
C SER A 128 -2.31 14.20 -14.05
N SER A 129 -2.46 13.26 -14.98
CA SER A 129 -3.70 13.08 -15.74
C SER A 129 -4.85 12.50 -14.87
N PRO A 130 -6.11 12.88 -15.15
CA PRO A 130 -7.28 12.24 -14.54
C PRO A 130 -7.36 10.74 -14.83
N VAL A 131 -6.83 10.30 -15.98
CA VAL A 131 -6.81 8.89 -16.37
C VAL A 131 -5.88 8.09 -15.46
N SER A 132 -4.71 8.62 -15.10
CA SER A 132 -3.81 7.96 -14.15
C SER A 132 -4.45 7.84 -12.77
N LYS A 133 -5.13 8.89 -12.28
CA LYS A 133 -5.89 8.83 -11.02
C LYS A 133 -6.99 7.77 -11.06
N LYS A 134 -7.80 7.77 -12.13
CA LYS A 134 -8.85 6.75 -12.32
C LYS A 134 -8.26 5.33 -12.37
N TYR A 135 -7.11 5.15 -13.01
CA TYR A 135 -6.43 3.86 -13.04
C TYR A 135 -5.99 3.42 -11.63
N GLN A 136 -5.40 4.34 -10.84
CA GLN A 136 -5.01 4.06 -9.44
C GLN A 136 -6.23 3.67 -8.58
N GLU A 137 -7.35 4.38 -8.72
CA GLU A 137 -8.61 4.10 -8.00
C GLU A 137 -9.23 2.76 -8.40
N LEU A 138 -9.14 2.38 -9.67
CA LEU A 138 -9.68 1.11 -10.18
C LEU A 138 -8.76 -0.09 -9.89
N ASN A 139 -7.47 0.13 -9.64
CA ASN A 139 -6.51 -0.96 -9.50
C ASN A 139 -6.88 -2.00 -8.41
N PRO A 140 -7.40 -1.63 -7.21
CA PRO A 140 -7.89 -2.61 -6.24
C PRO A 140 -9.09 -3.41 -6.75
N GLN A 141 -10.01 -2.78 -7.49
CA GLN A 141 -11.16 -3.47 -8.08
C GLN A 141 -10.73 -4.48 -9.15
N LEU A 142 -9.75 -4.12 -10.00
CA LEU A 142 -9.19 -5.04 -10.99
C LEU A 142 -8.52 -6.25 -10.32
N GLN A 143 -7.77 -6.02 -9.24
CA GLN A 143 -7.16 -7.09 -8.45
C GLN A 143 -8.22 -8.00 -7.82
N ASN A 144 -9.25 -7.42 -7.19
CA ASN A 144 -10.34 -8.19 -6.58
C ASN A 144 -11.06 -9.06 -7.61
N ALA A 145 -11.38 -8.52 -8.79
CA ALA A 145 -12.03 -9.26 -9.86
C ALA A 145 -11.17 -10.46 -10.32
N LEU A 146 -9.85 -10.26 -10.46
CA LEU A 146 -8.93 -11.35 -10.79
C LEU A 146 -8.86 -12.39 -9.66
N THR A 147 -8.77 -11.96 -8.40
CA THR A 147 -8.72 -12.86 -7.23
C THR A 147 -9.99 -13.71 -7.12
N GLU A 148 -11.17 -13.11 -7.23
CA GLU A 148 -12.46 -13.83 -7.18
C GLU A 148 -12.52 -14.91 -8.26
N LYS A 149 -12.17 -14.55 -9.50
CA LYS A 149 -12.17 -15.47 -10.62
C LYS A 149 -11.14 -16.59 -10.45
N LEU A 150 -9.93 -16.24 -10.03
CA LEU A 150 -8.84 -17.19 -9.80
C LEU A 150 -9.19 -18.19 -8.70
N VAL A 151 -9.73 -17.73 -7.57
CA VAL A 151 -10.17 -18.61 -6.47
C VAL A 151 -11.30 -19.53 -6.94
N ALA A 152 -12.30 -18.99 -7.65
CA ALA A 152 -13.41 -19.78 -8.16
C ALA A 152 -12.95 -20.93 -9.06
N GLU A 153 -11.96 -20.68 -9.94
CA GLU A 153 -11.47 -21.69 -10.89
C GLU A 153 -10.45 -22.65 -10.29
N THR A 154 -9.66 -22.23 -9.30
CA THR A 154 -8.58 -23.06 -8.74
C THR A 154 -8.98 -23.86 -7.50
N ARG A 155 -10.07 -23.49 -6.81
CA ARG A 155 -10.48 -24.12 -5.55
C ARG A 155 -10.55 -25.65 -5.61
N ALA A 156 -11.20 -26.19 -6.64
CA ALA A 156 -11.36 -27.63 -6.80
C ALA A 156 -10.03 -28.38 -6.93
N SER A 157 -9.00 -27.74 -7.52
CA SER A 157 -7.67 -28.32 -7.66
C SER A 157 -6.75 -28.09 -6.45
N VAL A 158 -6.99 -27.03 -5.68
CA VAL A 158 -6.16 -26.65 -4.53
C VAL A 158 -6.62 -27.34 -3.25
N GLU A 159 -7.94 -27.49 -3.04
CA GLU A 159 -8.49 -28.06 -1.79
C GLU A 159 -7.96 -29.47 -1.45
N PRO A 160 -7.82 -30.41 -2.41
CA PRO A 160 -7.21 -31.71 -2.12
C PRO A 160 -5.73 -31.60 -1.70
N LYS A 161 -4.99 -30.67 -2.30
CA LYS A 161 -3.56 -30.44 -1.98
C LYS A 161 -3.40 -29.85 -0.59
N LEU A 162 -4.30 -28.95 -0.19
CA LEU A 162 -4.33 -28.40 1.17
C LEU A 162 -4.61 -29.48 2.22
N ARG A 163 -5.56 -30.38 1.97
CA ARG A 163 -5.80 -31.53 2.86
C ARG A 163 -4.57 -32.44 2.96
N ALA A 164 -3.91 -32.73 1.84
CA ALA A 164 -2.69 -33.53 1.85
C ALA A 164 -1.57 -32.86 2.65
N LEU A 165 -1.42 -31.54 2.53
CA LEU A 165 -0.45 -30.77 3.30
C LEU A 165 -0.72 -30.88 4.81
N ASP A 166 -1.97 -30.67 5.24
CA ASP A 166 -2.38 -30.77 6.65
C ASP A 166 -2.02 -32.13 7.24
N THR A 167 -2.40 -33.22 6.55
CA THR A 167 -2.04 -34.59 6.95
C THR A 167 -0.51 -34.79 7.03
N ASN A 168 0.23 -34.29 6.05
CA ASN A 168 1.68 -34.45 6.01
C ASN A 168 2.38 -33.69 7.14
N VAL A 169 1.90 -32.48 7.48
CA VAL A 169 2.42 -31.69 8.59
C VAL A 169 2.10 -32.37 9.92
N ALA A 170 0.87 -32.82 10.13
CA ALA A 170 0.49 -33.57 11.33
C ALA A 170 1.39 -34.80 11.52
N LYS A 171 1.60 -35.57 10.45
CA LYS A 171 2.52 -36.73 10.46
C LYS A 171 3.96 -36.34 10.81
N ALA A 172 4.47 -35.25 10.23
CA ALA A 172 5.83 -34.78 10.51
C ALA A 172 6.03 -34.32 11.96
N LEU A 173 4.98 -33.76 12.57
CA LEU A 173 4.98 -33.32 13.97
C LEU A 173 4.65 -34.44 14.97
N GLY A 174 4.35 -35.65 14.49
CA GLY A 174 3.90 -36.77 15.34
C GLY A 174 2.50 -36.57 15.93
N ALA A 175 1.69 -35.66 15.35
CA ALA A 175 0.32 -35.44 15.75
C ALA A 175 -0.62 -36.49 15.13
N PRO A 176 -1.73 -36.86 15.80
CA PRO A 176 -2.73 -37.76 15.23
C PRO A 176 -3.31 -37.18 13.93
N THR A 177 -3.34 -37.97 12.85
CA THR A 177 -3.78 -37.55 11.50
C THR A 177 -5.28 -37.73 11.25
N ASP A 178 -6.04 -38.16 12.26
CA ASP A 178 -7.45 -38.50 12.13
C ASP A 178 -8.34 -37.25 12.23
N GLY A 179 -8.32 -36.40 11.20
CA GLY A 179 -9.43 -35.53 10.79
C GLY A 179 -10.21 -34.79 11.88
N GLY A 180 -9.55 -34.29 12.92
CA GLY A 180 -10.16 -33.58 14.03
C GLY A 180 -10.50 -32.14 13.66
N ALA A 181 -11.50 -31.94 12.80
CA ALA A 181 -12.21 -30.66 12.75
C ALA A 181 -12.64 -30.32 14.18
N ALA A 182 -12.22 -29.14 14.65
CA ALA A 182 -12.58 -28.60 15.94
C ALA A 182 -14.08 -28.79 16.21
N LYS A 183 -14.42 -29.71 17.11
CA LYS A 183 -15.73 -29.68 17.79
C LYS A 183 -15.73 -28.41 18.61
N GLY A 184 -16.38 -27.40 18.06
CA GLY A 184 -16.68 -26.15 18.73
C GLY A 184 -17.29 -26.42 20.10
N ASN A 185 -16.85 -25.58 21.03
CA ASN A 185 -17.31 -25.39 22.38
C ASN A 185 -18.85 -25.47 22.50
N GLY A 186 -19.39 -26.66 22.77
CA GLY A 186 -20.78 -26.88 23.14
C GLY A 186 -20.91 -26.89 24.65
N GLY A 187 -20.95 -25.70 25.24
CA GLY A 187 -21.18 -25.50 26.66
C GLY A 187 -22.52 -26.11 27.10
N ALA A 188 -22.47 -26.78 28.24
CA ALA A 188 -23.52 -27.02 29.22
C ALA A 188 -24.96 -27.21 28.70
N SER A 189 -25.48 -28.44 28.82
CA SER A 189 -26.89 -28.62 29.17
C SER A 189 -26.96 -29.48 30.43
N SER A 190 -26.96 -28.78 31.57
CA SER A 190 -27.48 -29.30 32.81
C SER A 190 -28.85 -28.68 33.03
N SER A 191 -29.83 -29.56 33.30
CA SER A 191 -31.12 -29.31 33.95
C SER A 191 -32.10 -28.30 33.32
N SER A 192 -33.20 -28.81 32.77
CA SER A 192 -34.51 -28.19 32.99
C SER A 192 -35.61 -29.24 32.89
N ALA A 193 -36.28 -29.46 34.02
CA ALA A 193 -37.49 -30.26 34.14
C ALA A 193 -38.60 -29.74 33.21
N ALA A 194 -39.40 -30.68 32.69
CA ALA A 194 -40.58 -30.38 31.88
C ALA A 194 -41.72 -29.83 32.76
N PRO A 195 -42.40 -28.72 32.38
CA PRO A 195 -43.71 -28.42 32.90
C PRO A 195 -44.79 -29.11 32.06
N LYS A 196 -45.66 -29.88 32.73
CA LYS A 196 -46.91 -30.39 32.17
C LYS A 196 -47.84 -29.22 31.82
N ALA A 197 -48.48 -29.31 30.65
CA ALA A 197 -49.47 -28.37 30.14
C ALA A 197 -50.67 -28.20 31.10
N PRO A 198 -51.30 -27.00 31.17
CA PRO A 198 -52.56 -26.85 31.86
C PRO A 198 -53.73 -27.33 30.99
N ALA A 199 -54.60 -28.13 31.60
CA ALA A 199 -55.91 -28.47 31.06
C ALA A 199 -56.90 -27.31 31.25
N LYS A 200 -57.80 -27.21 30.28
CA LYS A 200 -59.00 -26.37 30.20
C LYS A 200 -59.77 -26.26 31.53
N LYS A 201 -60.17 -25.05 31.93
CA LYS A 201 -61.58 -24.58 31.94
C LYS A 201 -61.65 -23.09 32.25
#